data_AF-A0A6N3EIA5-F1
#
_entry.id   AF-A0A6N3EIA5-F1
#
_cell.length_a   1.000
_cell.length_b   1.000
_cell.length_c   1.000
_cell.angle_alpha   90.00
_cell.angle_beta   90.00
_cell.angle_gamma   90.00
#
_symmetry.space_group_name_H-M   'P 1'
#
loop_
_entity.id
_entity.type
_entity.pdbx_description
1 polymer ?
#
loop_
_entity_poly.entity_id
_entity_poly.type
_entity_poly.pdbx_seq_one_letter_code
_entity_poly.pdbx_strand_id
1 'polypeptide(L)'
;MDEPYVLVTSTIGFGEVPDVVKTFLSHNGNMIRAVVGSGNRNWGQNFAKASETISREYLVPLLMKFEVQGTKKDVEEFKDKVGHLYEDYERKAIQSY
;
A
#
# COMPACT_ATOMS: atom_id res chain seq x y z
N MET A 1 13.07 6.05 8.81
CA MET A 1 13.12 4.60 8.51
C MET A 1 14.22 4.39 7.51
N ASP A 2 14.99 3.32 7.68
CA ASP A 2 16.20 3.11 6.88
C ASP A 2 16.10 1.89 5.96
N GLU A 3 14.93 1.23 5.95
CA GLU A 3 14.65 0.05 5.15
C GLU A 3 13.39 0.21 4.28
N PRO A 4 13.37 -0.38 3.07
CA PRO A 4 12.20 -0.36 2.20
C PRO A 4 10.98 -1.05 2.83
N TYR A 5 9.78 -0.51 2.61
CA TYR A 5 8.56 -1.07 3.20
C TYR A 5 7.34 -1.07 2.26
N VAL A 6 6.38 -1.94 2.58
CA VAL A 6 5.03 -1.92 2.02
C VAL A 6 4.09 -1.31 3.04
N LEU A 7 3.38 -0.23 2.66
CA LEU A 7 2.42 0.41 3.55
C LEU A 7 1.06 -0.30 3.48
N VAL A 8 0.50 -0.66 4.63
CA VAL A 8 -0.91 -1.08 4.75
C VAL A 8 -1.67 0.01 5.51
N THR A 9 -2.72 0.56 4.91
CA THR A 9 -3.51 1.65 5.53
C THR A 9 -5.00 1.44 5.36
N SER A 10 -5.78 1.93 6.32
CA SER A 10 -7.23 2.13 6.16
C SER A 10 -7.53 3.43 5.42
N THR A 11 -8.81 3.64 5.11
CA THR A 11 -9.36 4.88 4.55
C THR A 11 -10.32 5.50 5.56
N ILE A 12 -10.26 6.83 5.73
CA ILE A 12 -11.15 7.57 6.63
C ILE A 12 -12.02 8.57 5.83
N GLY A 13 -13.07 9.08 6.48
CA GLY A 13 -13.95 10.09 5.90
C GLY A 13 -14.49 9.69 4.52
N PHE A 14 -14.41 10.60 3.55
CA PHE A 14 -14.90 10.39 2.18
C PHE A 14 -13.81 9.88 1.22
N GLY A 15 -12.85 9.11 1.73
CA GLY A 15 -11.75 8.56 0.94
C GLY A 15 -10.38 9.13 1.27
N GLU A 16 -10.23 9.72 2.44
CA GLU A 16 -9.05 10.45 2.87
C GLU A 16 -8.00 9.51 3.47
N VAL A 17 -6.73 9.90 3.30
CA VAL A 17 -5.60 9.28 3.99
C VAL A 17 -5.60 9.72 5.45
N PRO A 18 -5.49 8.80 6.44
CA PRO A 18 -5.37 9.17 7.85
C PRO A 18 -4.21 10.12 8.10
N ASP A 19 -4.39 11.13 8.96
CA ASP A 19 -3.35 12.16 9.20
C ASP A 19 -2.07 11.57 9.81
N VAL A 20 -2.20 10.52 10.62
CA VAL A 20 -1.04 9.75 11.13
C VAL A 20 -0.25 9.10 9.99
N VAL A 21 -0.92 8.63 8.94
CA VAL A 21 -0.28 8.04 7.76
C VAL A 21 0.36 9.13 6.90
N LYS A 22 -0.31 10.27 6.70
CA LYS A 22 0.29 11.43 6.01
C LYS A 22 1.58 11.88 6.70
N THR A 23 1.54 12.01 8.03
CA THR A 23 2.68 12.42 8.86
C THR A 23 3.81 11.39 8.79
N PHE A 24 3.48 10.10 8.82
CA PHE A 24 4.49 9.05 8.66
C PHE A 24 5.16 9.10 7.27
N LEU A 25 4.35 9.26 6.21
CA LEU A 25 4.83 9.33 4.84
C LEU A 25 5.62 10.60 4.53
N SER A 26 5.35 11.72 5.21
CA SER A 26 6.17 12.94 5.02
C SER A 26 7.62 12.76 5.49
N HIS A 27 7.87 11.85 6.43
CA HIS A 27 9.20 11.55 6.96
C HIS A 27 9.86 10.32 6.32
N ASN A 28 9.07 9.37 5.81
CA ASN A 28 9.56 8.05 5.39
C ASN A 28 9.15 7.66 3.96
N GLY A 29 8.47 8.54 3.23
CA GLY A 29 7.88 8.23 1.93
C GLY A 29 8.89 7.94 0.82
N ASN A 30 10.18 8.23 1.01
CA ASN A 30 11.25 7.78 0.11
C ASN A 30 11.53 6.26 0.17
N MET A 31 11.14 5.61 1.26
CA MET A 31 11.37 4.18 1.49
C MET A 31 10.14 3.31 1.16
N ILE A 32 8.98 3.91 0.85
CA ILE A 32 7.83 3.13 0.40
C ILE A 32 8.15 2.46 -0.95
N ARG A 33 7.72 1.20 -1.09
CA ARG A 33 7.84 0.43 -2.34
C ARG A 33 6.50 0.03 -2.92
N ALA A 34 5.47 0.00 -2.09
CA ALA A 34 4.11 -0.32 -2.48
C ALA A 34 3.12 0.09 -1.39
N VAL A 35 1.84 0.14 -1.74
CA VAL A 35 0.75 0.40 -0.80
C VAL A 35 -0.38 -0.63 -0.96
N VAL A 36 -1.04 -0.94 0.15
CA VAL A 36 -2.24 -1.78 0.26
C VAL A 36 -3.30 -1.01 1.05
N GLY A 37 -4.54 -1.05 0.57
CA GLY A 37 -5.65 -0.33 1.19
C GLY A 37 -6.72 -1.24 1.80
N SER A 38 -7.06 -0.99 3.06
CA SER A 38 -8.31 -1.47 3.66
C SER A 38 -9.42 -0.43 3.51
N GLY A 39 -10.64 -0.89 3.28
CA GLY A 39 -11.84 -0.05 3.23
C GLY A 39 -13.11 -0.87 3.46
N ASN A 40 -14.26 -0.30 3.11
CA ASN A 40 -15.54 -1.00 3.11
C ASN A 40 -16.25 -0.72 1.77
N ARG A 41 -16.67 -1.76 1.05
CA ARG A 41 -17.26 -1.64 -0.30
C ARG A 41 -18.57 -0.85 -0.31
N ASN A 42 -19.25 -0.69 0.82
CA ASN A 42 -20.41 0.19 0.95
C ASN A 42 -20.10 1.65 0.59
N TRP A 43 -18.82 2.04 0.60
CA TRP A 43 -18.36 3.37 0.16
C TRP A 43 -18.21 3.52 -1.36
N GLY A 44 -18.53 2.49 -2.14
CA GLY A 44 -18.55 2.53 -3.60
C GLY A 44 -17.22 3.01 -4.18
N GLN A 45 -17.22 4.14 -4.90
CA GLN A 45 -16.02 4.73 -5.49
C GLN A 45 -14.97 5.16 -4.45
N ASN A 46 -15.35 5.34 -3.19
CA ASN A 46 -14.42 5.67 -2.11
C ASN A 46 -13.85 4.43 -1.40
N PHE A 47 -14.17 3.21 -1.87
CA PHE A 47 -13.61 1.98 -1.32
C PHE A 47 -12.07 1.97 -1.40
N ALA A 48 -11.44 1.97 -0.22
CA ALA A 48 -9.99 1.97 -0.04
C ALA A 48 -9.28 3.10 -0.84
N LYS A 49 -9.91 4.28 -0.97
CA LYS A 49 -9.41 5.39 -1.79
C LYS A 49 -8.13 6.04 -1.26
N ALA A 50 -7.84 5.91 0.04
CA ALA A 50 -6.58 6.37 0.61
C ALA A 50 -5.36 5.72 -0.07
N SER A 51 -5.42 4.41 -0.35
CA SER A 51 -4.29 3.70 -0.96
C SER A 51 -4.08 4.07 -2.43
N GLU A 52 -5.15 4.38 -3.18
CA GLU A 52 -5.00 4.94 -4.52
C GLU A 52 -4.34 6.32 -4.50
N THR A 53 -4.72 7.16 -3.54
CA THR A 53 -4.16 8.50 -3.39
C THR A 53 -2.67 8.41 -3.10
N ILE A 54 -2.27 7.57 -2.14
CA ILE A 54 -0.85 7.32 -1.81
C ILE A 54 -0.10 6.73 -3.01
N SER A 55 -0.67 5.76 -3.73
CA SER A 55 -0.06 5.17 -4.91
C SER A 55 0.26 6.21 -5.98
N ARG A 56 -0.66 7.15 -6.23
CA ARG A 56 -0.47 8.25 -7.18
C ARG A 56 0.54 9.29 -6.69
N GLU A 57 0.49 9.68 -5.42
CA GLU A 57 1.37 10.70 -4.85
C GLU A 57 2.83 10.25 -4.75
N TYR A 58 3.05 9.01 -4.32
CA TYR A 58 4.40 8.44 -4.11
C TYR A 58 4.92 7.63 -5.30
N LEU A 59 4.14 7.53 -6.39
CA LEU A 59 4.47 6.79 -7.61
C LEU A 59 4.87 5.33 -7.34
N VAL A 60 4.19 4.70 -6.39
CA VAL A 60 4.40 3.29 -6.01
C VAL A 60 3.18 2.44 -6.38
N PRO A 61 3.36 1.14 -6.69
CA PRO A 61 2.26 0.25 -7.01
C PRO A 61 1.26 0.10 -5.85
N LEU A 62 -0.03 0.16 -6.18
CA LEU A 62 -1.12 -0.34 -5.34
C LEU A 62 -1.24 -1.85 -5.54
N LEU A 63 -0.82 -2.66 -4.56
CA LEU A 63 -0.80 -4.12 -4.72
C LEU A 63 -2.21 -4.72 -4.69
N MET A 64 -3.01 -4.30 -3.71
CA MET A 64 -4.37 -4.80 -3.52
C MET A 64 -5.22 -3.88 -2.64
N LYS A 65 -6.52 -4.17 -2.63
CA LYS A 65 -7.50 -3.58 -1.72
C LYS A 65 -8.31 -4.69 -1.06
N PHE A 66 -8.55 -4.60 0.24
CA PHE A 66 -9.35 -5.57 0.99
C PHE A 66 -10.39 -4.88 1.87
N GLU A 67 -11.36 -5.66 2.37
CA GLU A 67 -12.47 -5.14 3.17
C GLU A 67 -12.25 -5.34 4.67
N VAL A 68 -12.34 -4.24 5.45
CA VAL A 68 -12.25 -4.19 6.91
C VAL A 68 -11.01 -4.93 7.44
N GLN A 69 -11.19 -6.11 8.03
CA GLN A 69 -10.12 -6.91 8.63
C GLN A 69 -9.46 -7.88 7.63
N GLY A 70 -10.02 -7.98 6.43
CA GLY A 70 -9.63 -8.96 5.43
C GLY A 70 -10.14 -10.37 5.72
N THR A 71 -9.98 -11.22 4.73
CA THR A 71 -10.29 -12.65 4.74
C THR A 71 -9.02 -13.47 4.64
N LYS A 72 -9.11 -14.79 4.84
CA LYS A 72 -7.97 -15.69 4.60
C LYS A 72 -7.42 -15.56 3.18
N LYS A 73 -8.31 -15.38 2.20
CA LYS A 73 -7.94 -15.17 0.80
C LYS A 73 -7.16 -13.86 0.60
N ASP A 74 -7.56 -12.79 1.29
CA ASP A 74 -6.83 -11.52 1.23
C ASP A 74 -5.41 -11.65 1.81
N VAL A 75 -5.26 -12.46 2.87
CA VAL A 75 -3.93 -12.75 3.46
C VAL A 75 -3.05 -13.54 2.48
N GLU A 76 -3.61 -14.53 1.80
CA GLU A 76 -2.90 -15.32 0.79
C GLU A 76 -2.47 -14.45 -0.40
N GLU A 77 -3.40 -13.65 -0.93
CA GLU A 77 -3.12 -12.70 -2.02
C GLU A 77 -2.07 -11.65 -1.62
N PHE A 78 -2.11 -11.15 -0.39
CA PHE A 78 -1.11 -10.21 0.11
C PHE A 78 0.29 -10.83 0.12
N LYS A 79 0.43 -12.05 0.65
CA LYS A 79 1.72 -12.75 0.71
C LYS A 79 2.30 -12.99 -0.68
N ASP A 80 1.46 -13.44 -1.60
CA ASP A 80 1.84 -13.70 -2.99
C ASP A 80 2.35 -12.42 -3.69
N LYS A 81 1.57 -11.33 -3.63
CA LYS A 81 1.94 -10.05 -4.24
C LYS A 81 3.19 -9.43 -3.64
N VAL A 82 3.37 -9.51 -2.32
CA VAL A 82 4.58 -9.00 -1.65
C VAL A 82 5.79 -9.85 -2.01
N GLY A 83 5.64 -11.17 -2.10
CA GLY A 83 6.70 -12.08 -2.57
C GLY A 83 7.19 -11.70 -3.97
N HIS A 84 6.27 -11.55 -4.92
CA HIS A 84 6.61 -11.12 -6.28
C HIS A 84 7.25 -9.74 -6.33
N LEU A 85 6.74 -8.77 -5.55
CA LEU A 85 7.35 -7.44 -5.47
C LEU A 85 8.80 -7.51 -4.98
N TYR A 86 9.07 -8.35 -3.98
CA TYR A 86 10.41 -8.52 -3.43
C TYR A 86 11.37 -9.14 -4.46
N GLU A 87 10.94 -10.18 -5.17
CA GLU A 87 11.73 -10.80 -6.25
C GLU A 87 12.09 -9.79 -7.35
N ASP A 88 11.12 -8.96 -7.77
CA ASP A 88 11.33 -7.92 -8.78
C ASP A 88 12.28 -6.83 -8.28
N TYR A 89 12.20 -6.48 -7.00
CA TYR A 89 13.09 -5.50 -6.39
C TYR A 89 14.53 -5.98 -6.35
N GLU A 90 14.76 -7.22 -5.90
CA GLU A 90 16.09 -7.85 -5.87
C GLU A 90 16.71 -7.96 -7.27
N ARG A 91 15.91 -8.35 -8.28
CA ARG A 91 16.38 -8.41 -9.67
C ARG A 91 16.85 -7.04 -10.18
N LYS A 92 16.10 -5.97 -9.91
CA LYS A 92 16.47 -4.61 -10.32
C LYS A 92 17.72 -4.12 -9.60
N ALA A 93 17.86 -4.44 -8.31
CA ALA A 93 19.04 -4.08 -7.53
C ALA A 93 20.30 -4.73 -8.10
N ILE A 94 20.23 -6.01 -8.50
CA ILE A 94 21.35 -6.72 -9.13
C ILE A 94 21.71 -6.11 -10.50
N GLN A 95 20.71 -5.74 -11.31
CA GLN A 95 20.93 -5.18 -12.66
C GLN A 95 21.42 -3.73 -12.66
N SER A 96 21.32 -3.01 -11.54
CA SER A 96 21.83 -1.63 -11.40
C SER A 96 23.32 -1.52 -11.06
N TYR A 97 24.00 -2.65 -10.89
CA TYR A 97 25.46 -2.77 -10.76
C TYR A 97 26.09 -3.29 -12.05
#